data_AF-A0A8D8GSP1-F1
#
_entry.id   AF-A0A8D8GSP1-F1
#
_cell.length_a   1.000
_cell.length_b   1.000
_cell.length_c   1.000
_cell.angle_alpha   90.00
_cell.angle_beta   90.00
_cell.angle_gamma   90.00
#
_symmetry.space_group_name_H-M   'P 1'
#
loop_
_entity.id
_entity.type
_entity.pdbx_description
1 polymer ?
#
loop_
_entity_poly.entity_id
_entity_poly.type
_entity_poly.pdbx_seq_one_letter_code
_entity_poly.pdbx_strand_id
1 'polypeptide(L)'
;MNGRGIFTLVTIGLVGYASGARILGILPMGAKSHNIIGAAYMKALAAAGHEVTVVSPYTLKSPPKNYRDIELTGMLEAMDDQEQNLFNYKGSGIGSFFIMMYVLYGKLPEVVGKLVLQHPNVVTLLNSNEKFDLVIVESFLTESLYGFAQHFDAPLVTYSTFGNSMWTNDLVGTPAPPSHVAHFLLSYADRMTFWERLVNTAVTILDRVVFEWYYLPKQKRFYEAGFPDARISFEDQMRNVSLVFLNQHFSVSSPRPYTPNMVEVGGIQVEKPKALPKVRSLIRGRTD
;
A
#
# COMPACT_ATOMS: atom_id res chain seq x y z
N MET A 1 -3.46 -73.21 -17.50
CA MET A 1 -3.42 -72.03 -16.60
C MET A 1 -2.33 -71.11 -17.12
N ASN A 2 -2.67 -69.84 -17.41
CA ASN A 2 -1.80 -68.65 -17.39
C ASN A 2 -2.41 -67.56 -18.31
N GLY A 3 -3.46 -66.90 -17.84
CA GLY A 3 -3.95 -65.65 -18.42
C GLY A 3 -3.17 -64.48 -17.81
N ARG A 4 -2.34 -63.81 -18.61
CA ARG A 4 -1.70 -62.54 -18.24
C ARG A 4 -2.66 -61.40 -18.54
N GLY A 5 -3.32 -60.88 -17.51
CA GLY A 5 -4.11 -59.65 -17.60
C GLY A 5 -3.19 -58.44 -17.68
N ILE A 6 -3.28 -57.69 -18.78
CA ILE A 6 -2.65 -56.38 -18.95
C ILE A 6 -3.57 -55.37 -18.27
N PHE A 7 -3.15 -54.81 -17.14
CA PHE A 7 -3.83 -53.68 -16.50
C PHE A 7 -3.27 -52.38 -17.09
N THR A 8 -4.03 -51.76 -18.00
CA THR A 8 -3.76 -50.40 -18.47
C THR A 8 -4.25 -49.41 -17.40
N LEU A 9 -3.30 -48.81 -16.67
CA LEU A 9 -3.57 -47.68 -15.78
C LEU A 9 -3.89 -46.44 -16.61
N VAL A 10 -5.16 -46.04 -16.63
CA VAL A 10 -5.60 -44.76 -17.21
C VAL A 10 -5.37 -43.67 -16.18
N THR A 11 -4.30 -42.89 -16.35
CA THR A 11 -4.05 -41.68 -15.57
C THR A 11 -5.01 -40.60 -16.07
N ILE A 12 -6.15 -40.41 -15.40
CA ILE A 12 -7.02 -39.26 -15.62
C ILE A 12 -6.27 -38.04 -15.07
N GLY A 13 -5.66 -37.26 -15.97
CA GLY A 13 -5.11 -35.95 -15.62
C GLY A 13 -6.26 -35.05 -15.17
N LEU A 14 -6.31 -34.75 -13.87
CA LEU A 14 -7.12 -33.65 -13.36
C LEU A 14 -6.53 -32.34 -13.90
N VAL A 15 -7.01 -31.92 -15.06
CA VAL A 15 -6.86 -30.53 -15.50
C VAL A 15 -7.75 -29.71 -14.56
N GLY A 16 -7.19 -29.33 -13.41
CA GLY A 16 -7.84 -28.39 -12.52
C GLY A 16 -8.04 -27.09 -13.28
N TYR A 17 -9.29 -26.69 -13.48
CA TYR A 17 -9.60 -25.31 -13.83
C TYR A 17 -9.20 -24.46 -12.63
N ALA A 18 -7.99 -23.89 -12.67
CA ALA A 18 -7.57 -22.88 -11.71
C ALA A 18 -8.37 -21.62 -12.03
N SER A 19 -9.48 -21.41 -11.34
CA SER A 19 -10.17 -20.12 -11.35
C SER A 19 -9.29 -19.09 -10.67
N GLY A 20 -9.12 -17.92 -11.29
CA GLY A 20 -8.47 -16.80 -10.63
C GLY A 20 -9.28 -16.34 -9.43
N ALA A 21 -8.60 -16.05 -8.32
CA ALA A 21 -9.21 -15.36 -7.17
C ALA A 21 -9.74 -13.97 -7.55
N ARG A 22 -10.78 -13.51 -6.86
CA ARG A 22 -11.30 -12.14 -6.95
C ARG A 22 -10.61 -11.26 -5.91
N ILE A 23 -9.89 -10.25 -6.38
CA ILE A 23 -9.02 -9.40 -5.55
C ILE A 23 -9.53 -7.97 -5.60
N LEU A 24 -9.70 -7.36 -4.43
CA LEU A 24 -10.01 -5.95 -4.29
C LEU A 24 -8.77 -5.17 -3.88
N GLY A 25 -8.34 -4.24 -4.72
CA GLY A 25 -7.28 -3.27 -4.42
C GLY A 25 -7.88 -1.93 -3.99
N ILE A 26 -7.46 -1.39 -2.85
CA ILE A 26 -7.82 -0.04 -2.37
C ILE A 26 -6.56 0.85 -2.43
N LEU A 27 -6.53 1.77 -3.40
CA LEU A 27 -5.39 2.63 -3.75
C LEU A 27 -5.84 4.10 -3.70
N PRO A 28 -6.15 4.63 -2.51
CA PRO A 28 -6.91 5.88 -2.37
C PRO A 28 -6.06 7.14 -2.59
N MET A 29 -4.72 7.02 -2.59
CA MET A 29 -3.84 8.18 -2.56
C MET A 29 -3.79 8.90 -3.91
N GLY A 30 -4.02 10.22 -3.89
CA GLY A 30 -3.99 11.08 -5.08
C GLY A 30 -2.58 11.34 -5.63
N ALA A 31 -1.51 11.00 -4.90
CA ALA A 31 -0.16 11.13 -5.42
C ALA A 31 0.13 10.06 -6.49
N LYS A 32 0.50 10.50 -7.70
CA LYS A 32 0.75 9.59 -8.84
C LYS A 32 1.79 8.50 -8.55
N SER A 33 2.82 8.80 -7.76
CA SER A 33 3.84 7.81 -7.37
C SER A 33 3.26 6.63 -6.59
N HIS A 34 2.26 6.88 -5.75
CA HIS A 34 1.60 5.84 -4.97
C HIS A 34 0.81 4.91 -5.89
N ASN A 35 0.02 5.50 -6.79
CA ASN A 35 -0.75 4.73 -7.76
C ASN A 35 0.14 3.91 -8.71
N ILE A 36 1.30 4.42 -9.13
CA ILE A 36 2.23 3.65 -9.99
C ILE A 36 2.62 2.31 -9.33
N ILE A 37 2.91 2.33 -8.03
CA ILE A 37 3.28 1.13 -7.28
C ILE A 37 2.08 0.22 -7.09
N GLY A 38 0.96 0.74 -6.58
CA GLY A 38 -0.27 -0.03 -6.37
C GLY A 38 -0.78 -0.68 -7.65
N ALA A 39 -0.88 0.09 -8.73
CA ALA A 39 -1.33 -0.40 -10.03
C ALA A 39 -0.37 -1.46 -10.61
N ALA A 40 0.93 -1.42 -10.28
CA ALA A 40 1.85 -2.47 -10.69
C ALA A 40 1.52 -3.82 -10.02
N TYR A 41 1.21 -3.84 -8.71
CA TYR A 41 0.71 -5.04 -8.04
C TYR A 41 -0.59 -5.53 -8.68
N MET A 42 -1.56 -4.64 -8.87
CA MET A 42 -2.88 -5.01 -9.42
C MET A 42 -2.77 -5.56 -10.85
N LYS A 43 -1.93 -4.95 -11.70
CA LYS A 43 -1.65 -5.46 -13.05
C LYS A 43 -0.95 -6.82 -13.04
N ALA A 44 0.00 -7.04 -12.13
CA ALA A 44 0.69 -8.31 -12.01
C ALA A 44 -0.28 -9.44 -11.60
N LEU A 45 -1.19 -9.17 -10.67
CA LEU A 45 -2.23 -10.11 -10.25
C LEU A 45 -3.22 -10.40 -11.37
N ALA A 46 -3.67 -9.39 -12.10
CA ALA A 46 -4.51 -9.60 -13.28
C ALA A 46 -3.78 -10.42 -14.36
N ALA A 47 -2.49 -10.17 -14.61
CA ALA A 47 -1.68 -10.95 -15.55
C ALA A 47 -1.49 -12.41 -15.12
N ALA A 48 -1.52 -12.68 -13.81
CA ALA A 48 -1.51 -14.03 -13.24
C ALA A 48 -2.86 -14.77 -13.34
N GLY A 49 -3.90 -14.10 -13.87
CA GLY A 49 -5.22 -14.70 -14.13
C GLY A 49 -6.29 -14.39 -13.08
N HIS A 50 -6.01 -13.55 -12.08
CA HIS A 50 -6.98 -13.13 -11.06
C HIS A 50 -7.98 -12.11 -11.60
N GLU A 51 -9.20 -12.10 -11.07
CA GLU A 51 -10.15 -11.00 -11.32
C GLU A 51 -9.83 -9.86 -10.35
N VAL A 52 -9.49 -8.67 -10.87
CA VAL A 52 -9.01 -7.57 -10.05
C VAL A 52 -9.97 -6.40 -10.15
N THR A 53 -10.48 -5.95 -9.00
CA THR A 53 -11.22 -4.70 -8.86
C THR A 53 -10.36 -3.69 -8.12
N VAL A 54 -10.25 -2.46 -8.63
CA VAL A 54 -9.38 -1.44 -8.06
C VAL A 54 -10.18 -0.17 -7.74
N VAL A 55 -10.22 0.21 -6.47
CA VAL A 55 -10.74 1.51 -6.02
C VAL A 55 -9.59 2.51 -6.01
N SER A 56 -9.63 3.52 -6.87
CA SER A 56 -8.53 4.48 -7.03
C SER A 56 -9.01 5.80 -7.64
N PRO A 57 -8.34 6.94 -7.36
CA PRO A 57 -8.56 8.17 -8.12
C PRO A 57 -7.95 8.13 -9.53
N TYR A 58 -7.25 7.05 -9.88
CA TYR A 58 -6.65 6.85 -11.19
C TYR A 58 -7.22 5.60 -11.87
N THR A 59 -7.66 5.74 -13.12
CA THR A 59 -8.10 4.61 -13.94
C THR A 59 -6.99 4.13 -14.88
N LEU A 60 -6.98 2.83 -15.16
CA LEU A 60 -6.01 2.23 -16.06
C LEU A 60 -6.41 2.49 -17.52
N LYS A 61 -5.48 3.04 -18.31
CA LYS A 61 -5.68 3.16 -19.76
C LYS A 61 -5.58 1.78 -20.41
N SER A 62 -6.64 1.34 -21.07
CA SER A 62 -6.73 0.02 -21.74
C SER A 62 -6.51 -1.16 -20.76
N PRO A 63 -7.41 -1.35 -19.78
CA PRO A 63 -7.26 -2.39 -18.78
C PRO A 63 -7.39 -3.80 -19.39
N PRO A 64 -6.74 -4.83 -18.80
CA PRO A 64 -7.03 -6.23 -19.09
C PRO A 64 -8.51 -6.56 -18.90
N LYS A 65 -9.02 -7.62 -19.55
CA LYS A 65 -10.44 -8.01 -19.46
C LYS A 65 -10.89 -8.36 -18.04
N ASN A 66 -9.98 -8.88 -17.23
CA ASN A 66 -10.17 -9.27 -15.84
C ASN A 66 -9.76 -8.16 -14.84
N TYR A 67 -9.83 -6.91 -15.26
CA TYR A 67 -9.47 -5.75 -14.46
C TYR A 67 -10.58 -4.68 -14.53
N ARG A 68 -11.12 -4.30 -13.37
CA ARG A 68 -12.21 -3.33 -13.23
C ARG A 68 -11.79 -2.18 -12.33
N ASP A 69 -11.85 -0.95 -12.83
CA ASP A 69 -11.66 0.25 -12.02
C ASP A 69 -12.99 0.72 -11.40
N ILE A 70 -12.93 1.11 -10.13
CA ILE A 70 -13.94 1.88 -9.40
C ILE A 70 -13.29 3.24 -9.12
N GLU A 71 -13.63 4.21 -9.96
CA GLU A 71 -13.00 5.53 -9.91
C GLU A 71 -13.49 6.34 -8.70
N LEU A 72 -12.55 6.93 -7.97
CA LEU A 72 -12.81 7.96 -6.94
C LEU A 72 -12.86 9.33 -7.61
N THR A 73 -13.93 9.58 -8.36
CA THR A 73 -14.16 10.82 -9.11
C THR A 73 -14.12 12.05 -8.18
N GLY A 74 -13.44 13.12 -8.59
CA GLY A 74 -13.32 14.35 -7.80
C GLY A 74 -12.29 14.30 -6.67
N MET A 75 -11.67 13.13 -6.42
CA MET A 75 -10.72 12.96 -5.32
C MET A 75 -9.39 13.67 -5.60
N LEU A 76 -8.93 13.72 -6.86
CA LEU A 76 -7.69 14.41 -7.20
C LEU A 76 -7.83 15.92 -6.95
N GLU A 77 -8.94 16.50 -7.37
CA GLU A 77 -9.28 17.90 -7.15
C GLU A 77 -9.39 18.21 -5.65
N ALA A 78 -10.10 17.37 -4.90
CA ALA A 78 -10.24 17.53 -3.45
C ALA A 78 -8.89 17.47 -2.70
N MET A 79 -7.92 16.70 -3.20
CA MET A 79 -6.58 16.60 -2.61
C MET A 79 -5.67 17.76 -3.03
N ASP A 80 -5.82 18.29 -4.24
CA ASP A 80 -5.06 19.43 -4.75
C ASP A 80 -5.49 20.74 -4.07
N ASP A 81 -6.80 20.97 -3.92
CA ASP A 81 -7.39 22.13 -3.23
C ASP A 81 -6.94 22.26 -1.77
N GLN A 82 -6.48 21.16 -1.15
CA GLN A 82 -6.01 21.14 0.23
C GLN A 82 -4.52 21.52 0.37
N GLU A 83 -3.83 21.84 -0.72
CA GLU A 83 -2.40 22.22 -0.76
C GLU A 83 -1.49 21.20 -0.06
N GLN A 84 -1.76 19.90 -0.26
CA GLN A 84 -1.12 18.79 0.45
C GLN A 84 0.29 18.45 -0.08
N ASN A 85 0.91 19.33 -0.86
CA ASN A 85 2.23 19.05 -1.41
C ASN A 85 3.28 19.13 -0.29
N LEU A 86 3.62 17.96 0.27
CA LEU A 86 4.61 17.80 1.35
C LEU A 86 5.96 18.48 1.00
N PHE A 87 6.29 18.61 -0.29
CA PHE A 87 7.51 19.28 -0.75
C PHE A 87 7.49 20.79 -0.48
N ASN A 88 6.33 21.44 -0.42
CA ASN A 88 6.21 22.87 -0.10
C ASN A 88 6.61 23.18 1.36
N TYR A 89 6.60 22.16 2.21
CA TYR A 89 6.95 22.27 3.63
C TYR A 89 8.37 21.79 3.94
N LYS A 90 9.19 21.51 2.91
CA LYS A 90 10.61 21.20 3.09
C LYS A 90 11.36 22.42 3.62
N GLY A 91 11.57 22.45 4.93
CA GLY A 91 12.49 23.35 5.61
C GLY A 91 13.26 22.58 6.69
N SER A 92 14.38 23.13 7.16
CA SER A 92 15.26 22.51 8.15
C SER A 92 14.90 22.87 9.61
N GLY A 93 13.84 23.64 9.82
CA GLY A 93 13.44 24.14 11.14
C GLY A 93 12.42 23.26 11.84
N ILE A 94 12.35 23.38 13.17
CA ILE A 94 11.36 22.68 14.01
C ILE A 94 9.90 23.00 13.60
N GLY A 95 9.66 24.22 13.09
CA GLY A 95 8.34 24.59 12.54
C GLY A 95 7.94 23.74 11.34
N SER A 96 8.87 23.44 10.44
CA SER A 96 8.63 22.56 9.27
C SER A 96 8.27 21.14 9.71
N PHE A 97 8.89 20.63 10.77
CA PHE A 97 8.54 19.34 11.37
C PHE A 97 7.09 19.32 11.87
N PHE A 98 6.66 20.32 12.65
CA PHE A 98 5.29 20.37 13.16
C PHE A 98 4.25 20.57 12.05
N ILE A 99 4.57 21.36 11.01
CA ILE A 99 3.69 21.49 9.84
C ILE A 99 3.56 20.14 9.12
N MET A 100 4.66 19.43 8.91
CA MET A 100 4.64 18.09 8.31
C MET A 100 3.78 17.12 9.12
N MET A 101 3.92 17.10 10.45
CA MET A 101 3.09 16.27 11.34
C MET A 101 1.61 16.65 11.26
N TYR A 102 1.29 17.94 11.22
CA TYR A 102 -0.08 18.41 11.07
C TYR A 102 -0.70 18.00 9.72
N VAL A 103 0.08 18.05 8.63
CA VAL A 103 -0.39 17.61 7.31
C VAL A 103 -0.60 16.09 7.28
N LEU A 104 0.39 15.31 7.74
CA LEU A 104 0.35 13.84 7.73
C LEU A 104 -0.74 13.27 8.64
N TYR A 105 -0.91 13.80 9.86
CA TYR A 105 -1.84 13.21 10.83
C TYR A 105 -3.14 13.98 11.02
N GLY A 106 -3.18 15.25 10.61
CA GLY A 106 -4.37 16.09 10.67
C GLY A 106 -5.14 16.09 9.36
N LYS A 107 -4.55 16.68 8.30
CA LYS A 107 -5.24 16.96 7.04
C LYS A 107 -5.42 15.74 6.13
N LEU A 108 -4.33 15.09 5.73
CA LEU A 108 -4.38 13.94 4.80
C LEU A 108 -5.37 12.85 5.24
N PRO A 109 -5.39 12.42 6.51
CA PRO A 109 -6.25 11.33 6.92
C PRO A 109 -7.73 11.70 6.92
N GLU A 110 -8.04 12.99 7.08
CA GLU A 110 -9.41 13.49 6.94
C GLU A 110 -9.88 13.40 5.51
N VAL A 111 -9.03 13.79 4.57
CA VAL A 111 -9.33 13.72 3.15
C VAL A 111 -9.47 12.25 2.72
N VAL A 112 -8.50 11.40 3.07
CA VAL A 112 -8.48 9.99 2.65
C VAL A 112 -9.56 9.17 3.35
N GLY A 113 -9.58 9.14 4.68
CA GLY A 113 -10.50 8.28 5.44
C GLY A 113 -11.96 8.66 5.21
N LYS A 114 -12.29 9.95 5.28
CA LYS A 114 -13.68 10.41 5.14
C LYS A 114 -14.15 10.35 3.68
N LEU A 115 -13.40 10.92 2.73
CA LEU A 115 -13.90 11.04 1.37
C LEU A 115 -14.00 9.69 0.68
N VAL A 116 -13.07 8.76 0.93
CA VAL A 116 -13.13 7.42 0.33
C VAL A 116 -14.36 6.66 0.85
N LEU A 117 -14.57 6.59 2.16
CA LEU A 117 -15.67 5.83 2.75
C LEU A 117 -17.04 6.44 2.43
N GLN A 118 -17.12 7.74 2.19
CA GLN A 118 -18.34 8.44 1.79
C GLN A 118 -18.53 8.53 0.27
N HIS A 119 -17.54 8.10 -0.52
CA HIS A 119 -17.60 8.23 -1.97
C HIS A 119 -18.76 7.39 -2.53
N PRO A 120 -19.62 7.92 -3.42
CA PRO A 120 -20.78 7.19 -3.93
C PRO A 120 -20.45 5.82 -4.50
N ASN A 121 -19.38 5.72 -5.31
CA ASN A 121 -18.96 4.45 -5.90
C ASN A 121 -18.47 3.43 -4.85
N VAL A 122 -17.89 3.91 -3.74
CA VAL A 122 -17.47 3.04 -2.62
C VAL A 122 -18.68 2.60 -1.81
N VAL A 123 -19.61 3.50 -1.52
CA VAL A 123 -20.88 3.15 -0.85
C VAL A 123 -21.68 2.14 -1.67
N THR A 124 -21.70 2.28 -3.00
CA THR A 124 -22.31 1.28 -3.90
C THR A 124 -21.60 -0.07 -3.79
N LEU A 125 -20.27 -0.08 -3.77
CA LEU A 125 -19.48 -1.31 -3.59
C LEU A 125 -19.77 -1.97 -2.24
N LEU A 126 -19.79 -1.21 -1.14
CA LEU A 126 -20.06 -1.71 0.20
C LEU A 126 -21.48 -2.29 0.34
N ASN A 127 -22.46 -1.68 -0.32
CA ASN A 127 -23.85 -2.16 -0.34
C ASN A 127 -24.12 -3.26 -1.39
N SER A 128 -23.10 -3.66 -2.15
CA SER A 128 -23.25 -4.71 -3.15
C SER A 128 -23.22 -6.11 -2.53
N ASN A 129 -23.68 -7.11 -3.28
CA ASN A 129 -23.53 -8.52 -2.92
C ASN A 129 -22.22 -9.13 -3.44
N GLU A 130 -21.26 -8.29 -3.83
CA GLU A 130 -19.97 -8.76 -4.33
C GLU A 130 -19.16 -9.47 -3.24
N LYS A 131 -18.26 -10.34 -3.68
CA LYS A 131 -17.40 -11.14 -2.81
C LYS A 131 -15.98 -11.09 -3.35
N PHE A 132 -15.03 -10.99 -2.45
CA PHE A 132 -13.61 -10.99 -2.75
C PHE A 132 -12.94 -12.08 -1.93
N ASP A 133 -11.91 -12.70 -2.50
CA ASP A 133 -11.11 -13.72 -1.86
C ASP A 133 -9.85 -13.11 -1.20
N LEU A 134 -9.53 -11.86 -1.53
CA LEU A 134 -8.42 -11.09 -0.97
C LEU A 134 -8.69 -9.57 -1.07
N VAL A 135 -8.34 -8.84 -0.02
CA VAL A 135 -8.32 -7.36 -0.02
C VAL A 135 -6.87 -6.89 0.15
N ILE A 136 -6.43 -6.02 -0.77
CA ILE A 136 -5.11 -5.37 -0.75
C ILE A 136 -5.31 -3.87 -0.53
N VAL A 137 -4.80 -3.34 0.58
CA VAL A 137 -4.92 -1.91 0.90
C VAL A 137 -3.55 -1.26 0.91
N GLU A 138 -3.44 -0.08 0.31
CA GLU A 138 -2.26 0.76 0.46
C GLU A 138 -2.02 1.09 1.94
N SER A 139 -0.80 0.99 2.44
CA SER A 139 -0.40 1.32 3.81
C SER A 139 0.31 2.68 3.85
N PHE A 140 -0.49 3.74 3.81
CA PHE A 140 -0.04 5.13 3.97
C PHE A 140 -1.21 5.99 4.46
N LEU A 141 -1.38 6.04 5.79
CA LEU A 141 -2.41 6.83 6.46
C LEU A 141 -3.85 6.42 6.09
N THR A 142 -4.10 5.12 6.08
CA THR A 142 -5.27 4.45 5.48
C THR A 142 -5.86 3.37 6.38
N GLU A 143 -5.49 3.34 7.66
CA GLU A 143 -5.88 2.30 8.61
C GLU A 143 -7.40 2.14 8.72
N SER A 144 -8.18 3.23 8.57
CA SER A 144 -9.65 3.13 8.55
C SER A 144 -10.18 2.27 7.40
N LEU A 145 -9.44 2.18 6.28
CA LEU A 145 -9.81 1.42 5.09
C LEU A 145 -9.44 -0.07 5.22
N TYR A 146 -8.75 -0.49 6.28
CA TYR A 146 -8.52 -1.92 6.51
C TYR A 146 -9.84 -2.67 6.78
N GLY A 147 -10.92 -1.96 7.15
CA GLY A 147 -12.25 -2.54 7.34
C GLY A 147 -12.89 -3.14 6.09
N PHE A 148 -12.40 -2.83 4.89
CA PHE A 148 -12.84 -3.53 3.67
C PHE A 148 -12.62 -5.05 3.77
N ALA A 149 -11.57 -5.49 4.45
CA ALA A 149 -11.28 -6.91 4.64
C ALA A 149 -12.37 -7.62 5.45
N GLN A 150 -12.71 -7.10 6.65
CA GLN A 150 -13.78 -7.70 7.45
C GLN A 150 -15.17 -7.49 6.85
N HIS A 151 -15.41 -6.40 6.10
CA HIS A 151 -16.67 -6.22 5.38
C HIS A 151 -16.92 -7.31 4.34
N PHE A 152 -15.89 -7.66 3.56
CA PHE A 152 -15.98 -8.68 2.52
C PHE A 152 -15.63 -10.10 2.98
N ASP A 153 -15.30 -10.29 4.26
CA ASP A 153 -14.87 -11.56 4.84
C ASP A 153 -13.63 -12.16 4.14
N ALA A 154 -12.67 -11.30 3.82
CA ALA A 154 -11.48 -11.66 3.08
C ALA A 154 -10.20 -11.37 3.89
N PRO A 155 -9.11 -12.14 3.69
CA PRO A 155 -7.82 -11.81 4.27
C PRO A 155 -7.35 -10.42 3.85
N LEU A 156 -6.68 -9.73 4.77
CA LEU A 156 -6.09 -8.42 4.53
C LEU A 156 -4.60 -8.55 4.23
N VAL A 157 -4.20 -8.00 3.08
CA VAL A 157 -2.82 -7.74 2.72
C VAL A 157 -2.64 -6.24 2.56
N THR A 158 -1.49 -5.71 2.95
CA THR A 158 -1.17 -4.31 2.69
C THR A 158 0.08 -4.17 1.86
N TYR A 159 0.25 -3.01 1.24
CA TYR A 159 1.50 -2.67 0.59
C TYR A 159 1.91 -1.25 0.93
N SER A 160 3.19 -1.04 1.18
CA SER A 160 3.75 0.30 1.30
C SER A 160 4.35 0.76 -0.02
N THR A 161 4.04 1.99 -0.39
CA THR A 161 4.70 2.71 -1.48
C THR A 161 6.11 3.17 -1.09
N PHE A 162 6.42 3.07 0.20
CA PHE A 162 7.73 3.26 0.81
C PHE A 162 8.38 1.91 1.12
N GLY A 163 9.61 1.98 1.66
CA GLY A 163 10.18 0.87 2.38
C GLY A 163 9.57 0.71 3.77
N ASN A 164 10.30 0.04 4.65
CA ASN A 164 9.87 -0.19 6.01
C ASN A 164 9.61 1.12 6.78
N SER A 165 8.47 1.24 7.45
CA SER A 165 8.05 2.42 8.22
C SER A 165 7.24 2.05 9.45
N MET A 166 6.99 3.01 10.35
CA MET A 166 6.13 2.77 11.52
C MET A 166 4.70 2.34 11.12
N TRP A 167 4.21 2.79 9.96
CA TRP A 167 2.89 2.45 9.43
C TRP A 167 2.76 0.96 9.05
N THR A 168 3.89 0.28 8.81
CA THR A 168 3.92 -1.13 8.41
C THR A 168 4.49 -2.06 9.47
N ASN A 169 5.47 -1.60 10.26
CA ASN A 169 6.14 -2.41 11.27
C ASN A 169 5.16 -3.05 12.26
N ASP A 170 4.24 -2.27 12.82
CA ASP A 170 3.35 -2.75 13.87
C ASP A 170 2.27 -3.69 13.38
N LEU A 171 1.91 -3.58 12.09
CA LEU A 171 0.89 -4.45 11.48
C LEU A 171 1.29 -5.93 11.53
N VAL A 172 2.60 -6.20 11.54
CA VAL A 172 3.15 -7.57 11.57
C VAL A 172 4.23 -7.77 12.64
N GLY A 173 4.34 -6.85 13.61
CA GLY A 173 5.26 -6.96 14.74
C GLY A 173 6.76 -6.91 14.38
N THR A 174 7.12 -6.21 13.31
CA THR A 174 8.53 -6.04 12.93
C THR A 174 9.21 -4.99 13.82
N PRO A 175 10.35 -5.29 14.45
CA PRO A 175 11.03 -4.33 15.32
C PRO A 175 11.73 -3.23 14.52
N ALA A 176 11.67 -1.98 15.00
CA ALA A 176 12.37 -0.85 14.40
C ALA A 176 13.06 0.01 15.47
N PRO A 177 14.19 -0.47 16.05
CA PRO A 177 14.86 0.24 17.13
C PRO A 177 15.45 1.58 16.66
N PRO A 178 15.11 2.72 17.30
CA PRO A 178 15.56 4.04 16.85
C PRO A 178 17.08 4.27 17.05
N SER A 179 17.79 3.34 17.69
CA SER A 179 19.25 3.38 17.79
C SER A 179 19.95 3.05 16.46
N HIS A 180 19.28 2.35 15.54
CA HIS A 180 19.85 1.92 14.25
C HIS A 180 18.91 2.17 13.06
N VAL A 181 17.61 2.40 13.32
CA VAL A 181 16.63 2.74 12.30
C VAL A 181 16.40 4.24 12.29
N ALA A 182 16.89 4.91 11.24
CA ALA A 182 16.64 6.31 11.02
C ALA A 182 15.16 6.59 10.76
N HIS A 183 14.65 7.64 11.39
CA HIS A 183 13.31 8.17 11.22
C HIS A 183 13.17 8.79 9.83
N PHE A 184 12.05 8.53 9.13
CA PHE A 184 11.89 8.92 7.72
C PHE A 184 11.89 10.45 7.49
N LEU A 185 11.55 11.23 8.51
CA LEU A 185 11.61 12.71 8.46
C LEU A 185 13.02 13.26 8.68
N LEU A 186 13.95 12.44 9.15
CA LEU A 186 15.34 12.85 9.39
C LEU A 186 16.21 12.39 8.22
N SER A 187 17.11 13.26 7.79
CA SER A 187 18.09 12.93 6.73
C SER A 187 19.29 12.16 7.31
N TYR A 188 19.02 11.14 8.14
CA TYR A 188 20.03 10.29 8.74
C TYR A 188 20.17 8.98 7.98
N ALA A 189 21.39 8.43 7.98
CA ALA A 189 21.68 7.10 7.47
C ALA A 189 21.60 6.05 8.61
N ASP A 190 21.87 4.79 8.28
CA ASP A 190 22.03 3.69 9.24
C ASP A 190 23.21 3.89 10.22
N ARG A 191 24.23 4.64 9.78
CA ARG A 191 25.33 5.05 10.63
C ARG A 191 25.06 6.43 11.24
N MET A 192 24.62 6.42 12.49
CA MET A 192 24.40 7.62 13.31
C MET A 192 25.45 7.74 14.42
N THR A 193 25.87 8.96 14.71
CA THR A 193 26.59 9.33 15.94
C THR A 193 25.69 9.19 17.17
N PHE A 194 26.26 9.28 18.37
CA PHE A 194 25.45 9.26 19.60
C PHE A 194 24.39 10.35 19.62
N TRP A 195 24.73 11.57 19.20
CA TRP A 195 23.79 12.70 19.19
C TRP A 195 22.71 12.55 18.13
N GLU A 196 23.04 12.07 16.95
CA GLU A 196 22.04 11.76 15.92
C GLU A 196 21.07 10.68 16.39
N ARG A 197 21.56 9.62 17.07
CA ARG A 197 20.69 8.60 17.69
C ARG A 197 19.76 9.19 18.75
N LEU A 198 20.26 10.13 19.56
CA LEU A 198 19.45 10.79 20.59
C LEU A 198 18.32 11.60 19.95
N VAL A 199 18.63 12.43 18.95
CA VAL A 199 17.64 13.21 18.19
C VAL A 199 16.65 12.29 17.47
N ASN A 200 17.16 11.25 16.81
CA ASN A 200 16.34 10.25 16.12
C ASN A 200 15.35 9.60 17.08
N THR A 201 15.82 9.16 18.25
CA THR A 201 14.97 8.55 19.28
C THR A 201 13.90 9.52 19.79
N ALA A 202 14.27 10.78 20.07
CA ALA A 202 13.32 11.79 20.53
C ALA A 202 12.22 12.06 19.48
N VAL A 203 12.60 12.19 18.21
CA VAL A 203 11.66 12.39 17.10
C VAL A 203 10.77 11.16 16.90
N THR A 204 11.33 9.95 16.94
CA THR A 204 10.55 8.71 16.84
C THR A 204 9.52 8.59 17.97
N ILE A 205 9.89 8.92 19.21
CA ILE A 205 8.94 8.88 20.34
C ILE A 205 7.85 9.92 20.16
N LEU A 206 8.20 11.15 19.77
CA LEU A 206 7.22 12.21 19.55
C LEU A 206 6.24 11.83 18.45
N ASP A 207 6.74 11.38 17.30
CA ASP A 207 5.93 10.91 16.18
C ASP A 207 5.01 9.76 16.63
N ARG A 208 5.55 8.79 17.40
CA ARG A 208 4.76 7.68 17.96
C ARG A 208 3.62 8.16 18.85
N VAL A 209 3.85 9.13 19.72
CA VAL A 209 2.80 9.68 20.60
C VAL A 209 1.71 10.37 19.77
N VAL A 210 2.08 11.14 18.75
CA VAL A 210 1.10 11.78 17.85
C VAL A 210 0.32 10.73 17.06
N PHE A 211 1.00 9.70 16.56
CA PHE A 211 0.37 8.60 15.84
C PHE A 211 -0.67 7.87 16.70
N GLU A 212 -0.29 7.47 17.91
CA GLU A 212 -1.15 6.67 18.80
C GLU A 212 -2.30 7.49 19.40
N TRP A 213 -2.04 8.72 19.85
CA TRP A 213 -3.00 9.47 20.67
C TRP A 213 -3.81 10.52 19.89
N TYR A 214 -3.35 10.91 18.70
CA TYR A 214 -4.05 11.87 17.86
C TYR A 214 -4.57 11.24 16.57
N TYR A 215 -3.72 10.51 15.85
CA TYR A 215 -4.05 9.96 14.54
C TYR A 215 -4.96 8.73 14.60
N LEU A 216 -4.58 7.67 15.31
CA LEU A 216 -5.35 6.42 15.37
C LEU A 216 -6.79 6.60 15.88
N PRO A 217 -7.07 7.43 16.90
CA PRO A 217 -8.45 7.70 17.32
C PRO A 217 -9.30 8.33 16.21
N LYS A 218 -8.70 9.14 15.33
CA LYS A 218 -9.39 9.71 14.16
C LYS A 218 -9.68 8.63 13.11
N GLN A 219 -8.73 7.75 12.84
CA GLN A 219 -8.92 6.60 11.94
C GLN A 219 -9.99 5.64 12.46
N LYS A 220 -10.00 5.36 13.76
CA LYS A 220 -11.03 4.55 14.41
C LYS A 220 -12.43 5.10 14.17
N ARG A 221 -12.62 6.42 14.32
CA ARG A 221 -13.91 7.07 14.03
C ARG A 221 -14.33 6.90 12.57
N PHE A 222 -13.40 7.01 11.63
CA PHE A 222 -13.70 6.77 10.21
C PHE A 222 -14.04 5.32 9.93
N TYR A 223 -13.32 4.37 10.54
CA TYR A 223 -13.61 2.95 10.47
C TYR A 223 -15.02 2.64 10.97
N GLU A 224 -15.36 3.09 12.19
CA GLU A 224 -16.68 2.86 12.80
C GLU A 224 -17.81 3.50 11.99
N ALA A 225 -17.58 4.68 11.40
CA ALA A 225 -18.56 5.35 10.56
C ALA A 225 -18.73 4.70 9.18
N GLY A 226 -17.65 4.19 8.57
CA GLY A 226 -17.69 3.55 7.26
C GLY A 226 -18.15 2.09 7.28
N PHE A 227 -17.97 1.42 8.43
CA PHE A 227 -18.32 0.02 8.64
C PHE A 227 -19.19 -0.13 9.91
N PRO A 228 -20.44 0.37 9.92
CA PRO A 228 -21.29 0.34 11.11
C PRO A 228 -21.58 -1.08 11.62
N ASP A 229 -21.60 -2.07 10.71
CA ASP A 229 -21.81 -3.49 11.03
C ASP A 229 -20.50 -4.27 11.21
N ALA A 230 -19.41 -3.58 11.60
CA ALA A 230 -18.10 -4.20 11.74
C ALA A 230 -18.11 -5.37 12.75
N ARG A 231 -17.61 -6.53 12.30
CA ARG A 231 -17.55 -7.75 13.12
C ARG A 231 -16.36 -7.77 14.10
N ILE A 232 -15.33 -6.98 13.82
CA ILE A 232 -14.12 -6.88 14.64
C ILE A 232 -13.79 -5.42 14.93
N SER A 233 -13.08 -5.18 16.03
CA SER A 233 -12.64 -3.84 16.42
C SER A 233 -11.60 -3.27 15.44
N PHE A 234 -11.44 -1.95 15.43
CA PHE A 234 -10.41 -1.27 14.63
C PHE A 234 -9.01 -1.80 14.97
N GLU A 235 -8.71 -1.95 16.27
CA GLU A 235 -7.43 -2.44 16.77
C GLU A 235 -7.17 -3.90 16.36
N ASP A 236 -8.20 -4.75 16.40
CA ASP A 236 -8.08 -6.15 15.95
C ASP A 236 -7.91 -6.24 14.44
N GLN A 237 -8.61 -5.38 13.68
CA GLN A 237 -8.45 -5.32 12.23
C GLN A 237 -7.02 -4.94 11.81
N MET A 238 -6.38 -4.01 12.52
CA MET A 238 -4.97 -3.67 12.29
C MET A 238 -4.03 -4.83 12.60
N ARG A 239 -4.34 -5.64 13.61
CA ARG A 239 -3.56 -6.85 13.98
C ARG A 239 -3.82 -8.04 13.06
N ASN A 240 -4.87 -8.00 12.25
CA ASN A 240 -5.27 -9.07 11.34
C ASN A 240 -4.66 -8.94 9.92
N VAL A 241 -3.65 -8.09 9.76
CA VAL A 241 -2.89 -7.98 8.50
C VAL A 241 -2.04 -9.25 8.34
N SER A 242 -2.26 -9.98 7.25
CA SER A 242 -1.61 -11.27 7.00
C SER A 242 -0.23 -11.12 6.34
N LEU A 243 -0.06 -10.08 5.51
CA LEU A 243 1.16 -9.84 4.74
C LEU A 243 1.30 -8.35 4.41
N VAL A 244 2.54 -7.88 4.38
CA VAL A 244 2.90 -6.51 3.99
C VAL A 244 3.93 -6.55 2.87
N PHE A 245 3.60 -6.00 1.70
CA PHE A 245 4.55 -5.76 0.63
C PHE A 245 5.25 -4.42 0.78
N LEU A 246 6.55 -4.35 0.52
CA LEU A 246 7.34 -3.14 0.70
C LEU A 246 7.99 -2.74 -0.63
N ASN A 247 7.85 -1.49 -1.03
CA ASN A 247 8.54 -0.94 -2.20
C ASN A 247 10.00 -0.61 -1.87
N GLN A 248 10.79 -1.63 -1.57
CA GLN A 248 12.23 -1.56 -1.28
C GLN A 248 12.90 -2.89 -1.64
N HIS A 249 14.24 -2.91 -1.64
CA HIS A 249 15.01 -4.13 -1.85
C HIS A 249 16.32 -4.06 -1.05
N PHE A 250 16.67 -5.14 -0.37
CA PHE A 250 17.81 -5.25 0.56
C PHE A 250 19.16 -4.85 -0.04
N SER A 251 19.31 -4.91 -1.36
CA SER A 251 20.53 -4.49 -2.05
C SER A 251 20.74 -2.98 -2.10
N VAL A 252 19.68 -2.19 -1.87
CA VAL A 252 19.70 -0.71 -1.94
C VAL A 252 19.16 -0.05 -0.67
N SER A 253 18.66 -0.83 0.29
CA SER A 253 18.18 -0.37 1.58
C SER A 253 19.17 -0.72 2.69
N SER A 254 19.09 0.02 3.81
CA SER A 254 19.87 -0.32 5.00
C SER A 254 19.39 -1.65 5.60
N PRO A 255 20.30 -2.47 6.17
CA PRO A 255 19.91 -3.71 6.84
C PRO A 255 18.92 -3.45 7.98
N ARG A 256 17.81 -4.19 7.98
CA ARG A 256 16.75 -4.11 9.00
C ARG A 256 16.25 -5.51 9.35
N PRO A 257 15.82 -5.74 10.60
CA PRO A 257 15.11 -6.97 10.95
C PRO A 257 13.73 -6.97 10.28
N TYR A 258 13.31 -8.12 9.76
CA TYR A 258 11.99 -8.32 9.16
C TYR A 258 11.35 -9.58 9.71
N THR A 259 10.04 -9.53 9.91
CA THR A 259 9.25 -10.74 10.10
C THR A 259 8.98 -11.41 8.74
N PRO A 260 8.70 -12.73 8.70
CA PRO A 260 8.41 -13.45 7.45
C PRO A 260 7.23 -12.88 6.65
N ASN A 261 6.33 -12.13 7.32
CA ASN A 261 5.14 -11.54 6.73
C ASN A 261 5.42 -10.15 6.12
N MET A 262 6.67 -9.70 6.07
CA MET A 262 7.12 -8.51 5.36
C MET A 262 7.98 -8.91 4.17
N VAL A 263 7.46 -8.65 2.97
CA VAL A 263 8.08 -9.07 1.70
C VAL A 263 8.49 -7.84 0.91
N GLU A 264 9.77 -7.78 0.56
CA GLU A 264 10.34 -6.73 -0.27
C GLU A 264 10.05 -6.98 -1.75
N VAL A 265 9.36 -6.05 -2.40
CA VAL A 265 8.99 -6.11 -3.83
C VAL A 265 9.38 -4.81 -4.54
N GLY A 266 10.54 -4.27 -4.18
CA GLY A 266 11.08 -3.06 -4.79
C GLY A 266 11.30 -3.21 -6.30
N GLY A 267 10.92 -2.19 -7.06
CA GLY A 267 11.10 -2.16 -8.51
C GLY A 267 9.97 -2.82 -9.31
N ILE A 268 8.85 -3.20 -8.68
CA ILE A 268 7.67 -3.76 -9.36
C ILE A 268 7.12 -2.88 -10.49
N GLN A 269 7.32 -1.57 -10.39
CA GLN A 269 6.93 -0.58 -11.38
C GLN A 269 7.86 -0.50 -12.61
N VAL A 270 9.01 -1.17 -12.58
CA VAL A 270 10.00 -1.10 -13.66
C VAL A 270 9.55 -1.97 -14.83
N GLU A 271 9.12 -1.33 -15.91
CA GLU A 271 8.73 -2.00 -17.15
C GLU A 271 9.96 -2.31 -18.04
N LYS A 272 9.77 -3.22 -19.01
CA LYS A 272 10.80 -3.50 -20.01
C LYS A 272 11.17 -2.20 -20.76
N PRO A 273 12.48 -1.89 -20.91
CA PRO A 273 12.91 -0.69 -21.62
C PRO A 273 12.31 -0.62 -23.03
N LYS A 274 11.70 0.51 -23.37
CA LYS A 274 11.23 0.78 -24.74
C LYS A 274 12.41 1.21 -25.61
N ALA A 275 12.34 0.94 -26.91
CA ALA A 275 13.34 1.43 -27.84
C ALA A 275 13.43 2.96 -27.73
N LEU A 276 14.66 3.48 -27.61
CA LEU A 276 14.88 4.92 -27.57
C LEU A 276 14.31 5.52 -28.87
N PRO A 277 13.57 6.64 -28.80
CA PRO A 277 13.25 7.41 -30.01
C PRO A 277 14.57 7.79 -30.70
N LYS A 278 14.53 8.19 -31.99
CA LYS A 278 15.71 8.56 -32.80
C LYS A 278 16.40 9.86 -32.31
N VAL A 279 16.70 9.95 -31.02
CA VAL A 279 17.39 11.04 -30.34
C VAL A 279 18.87 10.70 -30.10
N ARG A 280 19.38 9.66 -30.80
CA ARG A 280 20.80 9.26 -30.78
C ARG A 280 21.74 10.45 -31.05
N SER A 281 21.29 11.47 -31.81
CA SER A 281 22.05 12.69 -32.11
C SER A 281 22.15 13.67 -30.94
N LEU A 282 21.25 13.66 -29.97
CA LEU A 282 21.33 14.56 -28.79
C LEU A 282 22.14 13.95 -27.64
N ILE A 283 22.20 12.60 -27.57
CA ILE A 283 22.96 11.89 -26.53
C ILE A 283 24.44 11.74 -26.92
N ARG A 284 24.75 11.67 -28.22
CA ARG A 284 26.11 11.84 -28.73
C ARG A 284 26.37 13.33 -28.87
N GLY A 285 26.76 13.98 -27.78
CA GLY A 285 27.15 15.38 -27.81
C GLY A 285 28.13 15.66 -28.96
N ARG A 286 27.82 16.71 -29.74
CA ARG A 286 28.76 17.61 -30.44
C ARG A 286 30.17 17.04 -30.66
N THR A 287 30.29 16.15 -31.62
CA THR A 287 31.33 16.27 -32.65
C THR A 287 30.62 17.07 -33.72
N ASP A 288 30.81 18.38 -33.86
CA ASP A 288 32.01 19.01 -34.44
C ASP A 288 32.33 20.37 -33.80
#